data_AF-A0A7K2X1C7-F1
#
_entry.id   AF-A0A7K2X1C7-F1
#
_cell.length_a   1.000
_cell.length_b   1.000
_cell.length_c   1.000
_cell.angle_alpha   90.00
_cell.angle_beta   90.00
_cell.angle_gamma   90.00
#
_symmetry.space_group_name_H-M   'P 1'
#
loop_
_entity.id
_entity.type
_entity.pdbx_description
1 polymer ?
#
loop_
_entity_poly.entity_id
_entity_poly.type
_entity_poly.pdbx_seq_one_letter_code
_entity_poly.pdbx_strand_id
1 'polypeptide(L)'
;PSPEALLDGVIALLPRGAVGAGVRRARNMLDYDDAGTVAAVLGCGRRTSAQDTVPFALWSAARGLGAFERAFWTTAQVGGDVDTTCAIVGGVVASGRAGAPPRKWLERTEALPAWGDAAWRLLA
;
A
#
# COMPACT_ATOMS: atom_id res chain seq x y z
N PRO A 1 -11.92 2.03 8.18
CA PRO A 1 -12.47 0.67 7.92
C PRO A 1 -11.63 -0.35 8.70
N SER A 2 -12.13 -1.57 8.92
CA SER A 2 -11.25 -2.68 9.32
C SER A 2 -10.37 -3.12 8.13
N PRO A 3 -9.26 -3.85 8.35
CA PRO A 3 -8.45 -4.43 7.28
C PRO A 3 -9.28 -5.28 6.29
N GLU A 4 -10.20 -6.09 6.81
CA GLU A 4 -11.11 -6.93 6.03
C GLU A 4 -12.04 -6.07 5.16
N ALA A 5 -12.70 -5.08 5.78
CA ALA A 5 -13.64 -4.21 5.09
C ALA A 5 -12.96 -3.41 3.96
N LEU A 6 -11.70 -3.00 4.15
CA LEU A 6 -10.92 -2.37 3.08
C LEU A 6 -10.75 -3.31 1.89
N LEU A 7 -10.23 -4.52 2.13
CA LEU A 7 -9.93 -5.47 1.06
C LEU A 7 -11.21 -6.02 0.40
N ASP A 8 -12.26 -6.28 1.17
CA ASP A 8 -13.56 -6.74 0.66
C ASP A 8 -14.19 -5.67 -0.27
N GLY A 9 -14.08 -4.38 0.11
CA GLY A 9 -14.48 -3.27 -0.73
C GLY A 9 -13.70 -3.17 -2.03
N VAL A 10 -12.37 -3.36 -2.00
CA VAL A 10 -11.55 -3.41 -3.22
C VAL A 10 -11.93 -4.60 -4.10
N ILE A 11 -12.10 -5.79 -3.52
CA ILE A 11 -12.47 -7.01 -4.24
C ILE A 11 -13.80 -6.83 -5.00
N ALA A 12 -14.77 -6.14 -4.39
CA ALA A 12 -16.07 -5.87 -5.01
C ALA A 12 -15.99 -5.00 -6.27
N LEU A 13 -14.93 -4.18 -6.41
CA LEU A 13 -14.72 -3.28 -7.54
C LEU A 13 -13.85 -3.89 -8.65
N LEU A 14 -13.14 -4.98 -8.36
CA LEU A 14 -12.19 -5.56 -9.31
C LEU A 14 -12.90 -6.52 -10.29
N PRO A 15 -12.66 -6.37 -11.62
CA PRO A 15 -13.10 -7.37 -12.58
C PRO A 15 -12.34 -8.70 -12.37
N ARG A 16 -12.80 -9.76 -13.03
CA ARG A 16 -12.10 -11.04 -13.05
C ARG A 16 -10.71 -10.86 -13.68
N GLY A 17 -9.66 -11.30 -12.98
CA GLY A 17 -8.28 -11.20 -13.45
C GLY A 17 -7.26 -11.59 -12.38
N ALA A 18 -5.98 -11.60 -12.76
CA ALA A 18 -4.88 -12.01 -11.89
C ALA A 18 -4.74 -11.11 -10.65
N VAL A 19 -4.91 -9.79 -10.80
CA VAL A 19 -4.91 -8.85 -9.67
C VAL A 19 -6.02 -9.18 -8.69
N GLY A 20 -7.27 -9.32 -9.16
CA GLY A 20 -8.41 -9.67 -8.29
C GLY A 20 -8.23 -11.02 -7.57
N ALA A 21 -7.61 -12.01 -8.22
CA ALA A 21 -7.25 -13.27 -7.58
C ALA A 21 -6.18 -13.07 -6.49
N GLY A 22 -5.16 -12.26 -6.76
CA GLY A 22 -4.14 -11.88 -5.80
C GLY A 22 -4.72 -11.14 -4.60
N VAL A 23 -5.62 -10.18 -4.79
CA VAL A 23 -6.24 -9.43 -3.68
C VAL A 23 -7.15 -10.33 -2.83
N ARG A 24 -7.87 -11.29 -3.42
CA ARG A 24 -8.58 -12.32 -2.63
C ARG A 24 -7.61 -13.18 -1.80
N ARG A 25 -6.43 -13.49 -2.35
CA ARG A 25 -5.39 -14.21 -1.60
C ARG A 25 -4.82 -13.35 -0.47
N ALA A 26 -4.55 -12.08 -0.73
CA ALA A 26 -4.16 -11.10 0.30
C ALA A 26 -5.17 -11.06 1.46
N ARG A 27 -6.46 -11.01 1.14
CA ARG A 27 -7.55 -11.02 2.12
C ARG A 27 -7.55 -12.27 3.01
N ASN A 28 -7.18 -13.43 2.48
CA ASN A 28 -7.05 -14.69 3.22
C ASN A 28 -5.76 -14.79 4.04
N MET A 29 -4.82 -13.85 3.86
CA MET A 29 -3.53 -13.83 4.55
C MET A 29 -3.46 -12.75 5.64
N LEU A 30 -4.58 -12.11 6.00
CA LEU A 30 -4.61 -11.05 7.04
C LEU A 30 -4.22 -11.55 8.45
N ASP A 31 -4.31 -12.86 8.70
CA ASP A 31 -3.92 -13.51 9.95
C ASP A 31 -2.41 -13.84 10.02
N TYR A 32 -1.67 -13.62 8.93
CA TYR A 32 -0.22 -13.77 8.93
C TYR A 32 0.43 -12.46 9.35
N ASP A 33 1.48 -12.52 10.16
CA ASP A 33 2.23 -11.34 10.60
C ASP A 33 3.54 -11.12 9.83
N ASP A 34 4.13 -12.19 9.28
CA ASP A 34 5.40 -12.10 8.57
C ASP A 34 5.24 -11.62 7.13
N ALA A 35 5.59 -10.35 6.91
CA ALA A 35 5.50 -9.71 5.60
C ALA A 35 6.37 -10.39 4.53
N GLY A 36 7.51 -10.99 4.92
CA GLY A 36 8.36 -11.74 3.99
C GLY A 36 7.65 -12.98 3.42
N THR A 37 6.99 -13.76 4.28
CA THR A 37 6.16 -14.90 3.90
C THR A 37 5.00 -14.48 3.00
N VAL A 38 4.32 -13.38 3.35
CA VAL A 38 3.21 -12.88 2.51
C VAL A 38 3.71 -12.44 1.13
N ALA A 39 4.83 -11.75 1.07
CA ALA A 39 5.45 -11.33 -0.19
C ALA A 39 5.96 -12.49 -1.04
N ALA A 40 6.47 -13.56 -0.42
CA ALA A 40 6.84 -14.78 -1.15
C ALA A 40 5.65 -15.43 -1.85
N VAL A 41 4.44 -15.23 -1.31
CA VAL A 41 3.19 -15.78 -1.84
C VAL A 41 2.52 -14.85 -2.86
N LEU A 42 2.51 -13.54 -2.58
CA LEU A 42 1.76 -12.54 -3.35
C LEU A 42 2.61 -11.79 -4.38
N GLY A 43 3.93 -11.85 -4.27
CA GLY A 43 4.87 -10.98 -4.98
C GLY A 43 5.11 -9.67 -4.23
N CYS A 44 6.25 -9.04 -4.50
CA CYS A 44 6.61 -7.70 -3.99
C CYS A 44 7.11 -6.79 -5.14
N GLY A 45 6.63 -7.04 -6.36
CA GLY A 45 6.93 -6.25 -7.56
C GLY A 45 8.26 -6.55 -8.24
N ARG A 46 8.94 -7.64 -7.88
CA ARG A 46 10.19 -8.09 -8.55
C ARG A 46 10.00 -8.37 -10.04
N ARG A 47 8.76 -8.58 -10.49
CA ARG A 47 8.40 -8.79 -11.89
C ARG A 47 7.74 -7.58 -12.55
N THR A 48 7.74 -6.41 -11.89
CA THR A 48 7.24 -5.14 -12.43
C THR A 48 5.87 -5.27 -13.09
N SER A 49 4.92 -5.88 -12.38
CA SER A 49 3.57 -6.11 -12.88
C SER A 49 2.53 -5.96 -11.78
N ALA A 50 1.33 -5.49 -12.13
CA ALA A 50 0.29 -5.23 -11.14
C ALA A 50 -0.05 -6.46 -10.29
N GLN A 51 -0.12 -7.66 -10.90
CA GLN A 51 -0.38 -8.92 -10.20
C GLN A 51 0.75 -9.37 -9.27
N ASP A 52 1.96 -8.81 -9.40
CA ASP A 52 3.12 -9.09 -8.56
C ASP A 52 3.35 -8.00 -7.49
N THR A 53 2.71 -6.83 -7.64
CA THR A 53 2.92 -5.66 -6.76
C THR A 53 1.69 -5.36 -5.90
N VAL A 54 0.51 -5.25 -6.52
CA VAL A 54 -0.70 -4.71 -5.90
C VAL A 54 -1.22 -5.58 -4.75
N PRO A 55 -1.28 -6.93 -4.87
CA PRO A 55 -1.82 -7.76 -3.78
C PRO A 55 -1.08 -7.60 -2.46
N PHE A 56 0.26 -7.64 -2.47
CA PHE A 56 1.07 -7.44 -1.27
C PHE A 56 0.98 -6.02 -0.72
N ALA A 57 1.02 -5.01 -1.60
CA ALA A 57 0.88 -3.62 -1.17
C ALA A 57 -0.46 -3.38 -0.47
N LEU A 58 -1.57 -3.92 -1.00
CA LEU A 58 -2.88 -3.79 -0.36
C LEU A 58 -2.98 -4.58 0.95
N TRP A 59 -2.39 -5.77 1.04
CA TRP A 59 -2.29 -6.51 2.30
C TRP A 59 -1.53 -5.69 3.36
N SER A 60 -0.38 -5.13 2.99
CA SER A 60 0.48 -4.37 3.91
C SER A 60 -0.23 -3.09 4.38
N ALA A 61 -0.92 -2.38 3.47
CA ALA A 61 -1.74 -1.23 3.80
C ALA A 61 -2.89 -1.58 4.77
N ALA A 62 -3.59 -2.69 4.52
CA ALA A 62 -4.69 -3.15 5.36
C ALA A 62 -4.21 -3.46 6.79
N ARG A 63 -3.09 -4.16 6.97
CA ARG A 63 -2.46 -4.41 8.28
C ARG A 63 -1.93 -3.14 8.94
N GLY A 64 -1.56 -2.16 8.12
CA GLY A 64 -0.94 -0.89 8.51
C GLY A 64 -1.88 0.28 8.80
N LEU A 65 -3.20 0.09 8.71
CA LEU A 65 -4.18 1.18 8.86
C LEU A 65 -3.97 1.97 10.15
N GLY A 66 -3.95 3.31 10.03
CA GLY A 66 -3.75 4.24 11.14
C GLY A 66 -2.30 4.30 11.68
N ALA A 67 -1.36 3.58 11.09
CA ALA A 67 0.03 3.56 11.54
C ALA A 67 0.99 3.67 10.35
N PHE A 68 1.13 4.87 9.78
CA PHE A 68 1.89 5.13 8.55
C PHE A 68 3.33 4.64 8.61
N GLU A 69 4.13 5.06 9.62
CA GLU A 69 5.55 4.66 9.72
C GLU A 69 5.70 3.14 9.75
N ARG A 70 4.86 2.46 10.55
CA ARG A 70 4.88 1.00 10.67
C ARG A 70 4.55 0.35 9.33
N ALA A 71 3.46 0.78 8.68
CA ALA A 71 3.04 0.25 7.39
C ALA A 71 4.17 0.39 6.35
N PHE A 72 4.70 1.61 6.21
CA PHE A 72 5.79 1.94 5.28
C PHE A 72 7.03 1.07 5.52
N TRP A 73 7.52 0.98 6.75
CA TRP A 73 8.72 0.18 7.04
C TRP A 73 8.50 -1.32 6.90
N THR A 74 7.33 -1.84 7.30
CA THR A 74 6.97 -3.24 7.05
C THR A 74 6.98 -3.57 5.57
N THR A 75 6.48 -2.66 4.71
CA THR A 75 6.54 -2.84 3.25
C THR A 75 7.97 -2.76 2.74
N ALA A 76 8.72 -1.71 3.11
CA ALA A 76 10.06 -1.45 2.58
C ALA A 76 11.06 -2.57 2.91
N GLN A 77 10.96 -3.16 4.11
CA GLN A 77 11.86 -4.23 4.57
C GLN A 77 11.75 -5.52 3.75
N VAL A 78 10.63 -5.74 3.05
CA VAL A 78 10.46 -6.91 2.16
C VAL A 78 11.30 -6.80 0.87
N GLY A 79 11.65 -5.57 0.46
CA GLY A 79 12.37 -5.32 -0.79
C GLY A 79 11.49 -5.49 -2.03
N GLY A 80 12.12 -5.80 -3.17
CA GLY A 80 11.44 -5.83 -4.47
C GLY A 80 11.31 -4.43 -5.07
N ASP A 81 10.12 -4.09 -5.54
CA ASP A 81 9.75 -2.77 -6.07
C ASP A 81 9.32 -1.85 -4.91
N VAL A 82 10.33 -1.44 -4.11
CA VAL A 82 10.13 -0.78 -2.82
C VAL A 82 9.41 0.55 -2.98
N ASP A 83 9.79 1.34 -3.97
CA ASP A 83 9.18 2.65 -4.24
C ASP A 83 7.71 2.49 -4.61
N THR A 84 7.37 1.61 -5.54
CA THR A 84 5.98 1.41 -5.98
C THR A 84 5.10 0.84 -4.87
N THR A 85 5.60 -0.18 -4.15
CA THR A 85 4.82 -0.80 -3.05
C THR A 85 4.60 0.17 -1.90
N CYS A 86 5.63 0.93 -1.50
CA CYS A 86 5.51 1.94 -0.45
C CYS A 86 4.64 3.13 -0.87
N ALA A 87 4.64 3.52 -2.15
CA ALA A 87 3.76 4.56 -2.66
C ALA A 87 2.28 4.15 -2.57
N ILE A 88 1.94 2.92 -2.95
CA ILE A 88 0.58 2.38 -2.82
C ILE A 88 0.17 2.32 -1.34
N VAL A 89 1.02 1.76 -0.48
CA VAL A 89 0.75 1.63 0.96
C VAL A 89 0.56 3.00 1.61
N GLY A 90 1.47 3.93 1.32
CA GLY A 90 1.43 5.29 1.84
C GLY A 90 0.16 6.02 1.40
N GLY A 91 -0.21 5.96 0.12
CA GLY A 91 -1.42 6.58 -0.40
C GLY A 91 -2.69 6.05 0.27
N VAL A 92 -2.80 4.72 0.44
CA VAL A 92 -3.96 4.11 1.11
C VAL A 92 -4.01 4.51 2.59
N VAL A 93 -2.90 4.39 3.33
CA VAL A 93 -2.89 4.68 4.76
C VAL A 93 -3.12 6.18 5.02
N ALA A 94 -2.45 7.06 4.28
CA ALA A 94 -2.58 8.52 4.43
C ALA A 94 -3.94 9.09 3.99
N SER A 95 -4.70 8.37 3.16
CA SER A 95 -6.08 8.74 2.85
C SER A 95 -7.02 8.61 4.06
N GLY A 96 -6.62 7.85 5.08
CA GLY A 96 -7.34 7.71 6.34
C GLY A 96 -7.05 8.84 7.32
N ARG A 97 -8.04 9.24 8.12
CA ARG A 97 -7.96 10.33 9.10
C ARG A 97 -6.77 10.25 10.08
N ALA A 98 -6.30 9.04 10.39
CA ALA A 98 -5.24 8.79 11.37
C ALA A 98 -3.90 8.38 10.73
N GLY A 99 -3.80 8.32 9.39
CA GLY A 99 -2.67 7.72 8.70
C GLY A 99 -1.68 8.70 8.11
N ALA A 100 -1.62 9.95 8.56
CA ALA A 100 -0.71 10.93 7.99
C ALA A 100 0.78 10.50 8.14
N PRO A 101 1.62 10.76 7.12
CA PRO A 101 3.07 10.57 7.25
C PRO A 101 3.64 11.49 8.33
N PRO A 102 4.78 11.10 8.95
CA PRO A 102 5.49 11.99 9.88
C PRO A 102 5.90 13.28 9.20
N ARG A 103 5.67 14.42 9.86
CA ARG A 103 6.08 15.74 9.34
C ARG A 103 7.56 15.79 8.92
N LYS A 104 8.45 15.18 9.72
CA LYS A 104 9.89 15.05 9.44
C LYS A 104 10.20 14.35 8.11
N TRP A 105 9.31 13.49 7.60
CA TRP A 105 9.50 12.81 6.32
C TRP A 105 9.10 13.73 5.17
N LEU A 106 7.98 14.45 5.30
CA LEU A 106 7.57 15.47 4.33
C LEU A 106 8.62 16.59 4.18
N GLU A 107 9.29 16.96 5.27
CA GLU A 107 10.40 17.94 5.23
C GLU A 107 11.65 17.43 4.49
N ARG A 108 11.73 16.12 4.27
CA ARG A 108 12.86 15.45 3.60
C ARG A 108 12.49 14.92 2.22
N THR A 109 11.25 15.10 1.76
CA THR A 109 10.89 14.83 0.37
C THR A 109 11.33 15.99 -0.50
N GLU A 110 11.77 15.70 -1.73
CA GLU A 110 12.00 16.73 -2.74
C GLU A 110 10.73 17.58 -2.90
N ALA A 111 10.90 18.88 -3.15
CA ALA A 111 9.79 19.75 -3.44
C ALA A 111 9.03 19.22 -4.67
N LEU A 112 7.70 19.21 -4.60
CA LEU A 112 6.91 18.87 -5.78
C LEU A 112 7.23 19.87 -6.89
N PRO A 113 7.31 19.41 -8.15
CA PRO A 113 7.44 20.32 -9.27
C PRO A 113 6.24 21.29 -9.29
N ALA A 114 6.41 22.47 -9.89
CA ALA A 114 5.40 23.53 -9.84
C ALA A 114 3.99 23.09 -10.27
N TRP A 115 3.90 22.15 -11.22
CA TRP A 115 2.62 21.58 -11.67
C TRP A 115 1.97 20.64 -10.62
N GLY A 116 2.76 19.99 -9.77
CA GLY A 116 2.28 19.15 -8.67
C GLY A 116 1.88 19.96 -7.44
N ASP A 117 2.64 21.00 -7.11
CA ASP A 117 2.33 21.89 -5.97
C ASP A 117 1.02 22.67 -6.20
N ALA A 118 0.78 23.15 -7.42
CA ALA A 118 -0.48 23.80 -7.79
C ALA A 118 -1.69 22.86 -7.62
N ALA A 119 -1.56 21.58 -7.99
CA ALA A 119 -2.63 20.60 -7.83
C ALA A 119 -2.86 20.21 -6.36
N TRP A 120 -1.78 20.09 -5.57
CA TRP A 120 -1.85 19.78 -4.14
C TRP A 120 -2.60 20.86 -3.35
N ARG A 121 -2.29 22.14 -3.59
CA ARG A 121 -2.93 23.28 -2.89
C ARG A 121 -4.42 23.47 -3.20
N LEU A 122 -4.92 22.88 -4.30
CA LEU A 122 -6.34 22.91 -4.64
C LEU A 122 -7.14 21.78 -3.94
N LEU A 123 -6.45 20.75 -3.44
CA LEU A 123 -7.05 19.54 -2.87
C LEU A 123 -6.84 19.39 -1.35
N ALA A 124 -5.90 20.15 -0.76
CA ALA A 124 -5.61 20.20 0.67
C ALA A 124 -6.27 21.40 1.35
#